data_AF-A0A124FRN6-F1
#
_entry.id   AF-A0A124FRN6-F1
#
_cell.length_a   1.000
_cell.length_b   1.000
_cell.length_c   1.000
_cell.angle_alpha   90.00
_cell.angle_beta   90.00
_cell.angle_gamma   90.00
#
_symmetry.space_group_name_H-M   'P 1'
#
loop_
_entity.id
_entity.type
_entity.pdbx_description
1 polymer ?
#
loop_
_entity_poly.entity_id
_entity_poly.type
_entity_poly.pdbx_seq_one_letter_code
_entity_poly.pdbx_strand_id
1 'polypeptide(L)'
;MQTLLFLILFPILVACLLLFVKQTTLRYAVVALSALAIGGASIYLLMQYAFEGAVYFAAPSEAASLVMVAIEMGLALFIVYMGAKFRNYLAIVLAVVQAALVVYLEISFPENLHAVNNLFIDQFSIIMALIVGLIGSLIAVYAVRYMETAAMFGLVFSNNLMWLFFFWEVTTITSFLLIGYSETEEATKNAFRALVMNLLGGVAFVVALIILAATEPTSGGIDLARVLTSPDAAVILIPAVLIGFAGITKAALMPFSSWLLGAM
;
A
#
# COMPACT_ATOMS: atom_id res chain seq x y z
N MET A 1 11.07 -14.11 9.38
CA MET A 1 11.53 -13.52 8.10
C MET A 1 11.01 -14.27 6.86
N GLN A 2 11.21 -15.59 6.72
CA GLN A 2 10.80 -16.35 5.52
C GLN A 2 9.28 -16.34 5.28
N THR A 3 8.47 -16.45 6.34
CA THR A 3 7.00 -16.40 6.28
C THR A 3 6.45 -15.03 5.92
N LEU A 4 7.08 -13.94 6.39
CA LEU A 4 6.72 -12.57 6.02
C LEU A 4 6.99 -12.29 4.54
N LEU A 5 8.21 -12.60 4.10
CA LEU A 5 8.59 -12.44 2.69
C LEU A 5 7.71 -13.28 1.78
N PHE A 6 7.33 -14.49 2.22
CA PHE A 6 6.36 -15.32 1.52
C PHE A 6 4.99 -14.63 1.42
N LEU A 7 4.41 -14.15 2.52
CA LEU A 7 3.10 -13.48 2.51
C LEU A 7 3.06 -12.23 1.64
N ILE A 8 4.18 -11.51 1.47
CA ILE A 8 4.27 -10.32 0.62
C ILE A 8 4.52 -10.69 -0.85
N LEU A 9 5.52 -11.54 -1.14
CA LEU A 9 5.97 -11.82 -2.50
C LEU A 9 5.12 -12.88 -3.21
N PHE A 10 4.62 -13.88 -2.50
CA PHE A 10 3.88 -14.99 -3.09
C PHE A 10 2.58 -14.52 -3.80
N PRO A 11 1.75 -13.62 -3.23
CA PRO A 11 0.63 -13.02 -3.95
C PRO A 11 1.02 -12.34 -5.26
N ILE A 12 2.15 -11.63 -5.29
CA ILE A 12 2.65 -10.93 -6.48
C ILE A 12 3.09 -11.94 -7.55
N LEU A 13 3.82 -12.98 -7.14
CA LEU A 13 4.24 -14.05 -8.04
C LEU A 13 3.05 -14.78 -8.67
N VAL A 14 2.01 -15.05 -7.87
CA VAL A 14 0.77 -15.66 -8.35
C VAL A 14 0.07 -14.71 -9.32
N ALA A 15 -0.03 -13.41 -9.01
CA ALA A 15 -0.62 -12.41 -9.91
C ALA A 15 0.13 -12.36 -11.27
N CYS A 16 1.46 -12.35 -11.25
CA CYS A 16 2.28 -12.41 -12.47
C CYS A 16 2.04 -13.72 -13.24
N LEU A 17 1.95 -14.87 -12.57
CA LEU A 17 1.68 -16.16 -13.21
C LEU A 17 0.31 -16.15 -13.90
N LEU A 18 -0.70 -15.53 -13.29
CA LEU A 18 -2.06 -15.45 -13.84
C LEU A 18 -2.14 -14.59 -15.12
N LEU A 19 -1.19 -13.69 -15.37
CA LEU A 19 -1.08 -12.96 -16.64
C LEU A 19 -0.80 -13.90 -17.83
N PHE A 20 -0.05 -14.97 -17.59
CA PHE A 20 0.32 -15.94 -18.63
C PHE A 20 -0.68 -17.09 -18.76
N VAL A 21 -1.46 -17.36 -17.71
CA VAL A 21 -2.49 -18.41 -17.71
C VAL A 21 -3.79 -17.87 -18.29
N LYS A 22 -4.04 -18.19 -19.57
CA LYS A 22 -5.26 -17.82 -20.31
C LYS A 22 -6.44 -18.78 -20.08
N GLN A 23 -6.19 -20.01 -19.64
CA GLN A 23 -7.24 -21.01 -19.38
C GLN A 23 -7.93 -20.77 -18.03
N THR A 24 -9.25 -20.64 -18.06
CA THR A 24 -10.10 -20.32 -16.89
C THR A 24 -10.00 -21.35 -15.77
N THR A 25 -9.96 -22.64 -16.10
CA THR A 25 -9.88 -23.73 -15.10
C THR A 25 -8.53 -23.74 -14.38
N LEU A 26 -7.43 -23.55 -15.12
CA LEU A 26 -6.09 -23.44 -14.53
C LEU A 26 -5.95 -22.18 -13.69
N ARG A 27 -6.51 -21.05 -14.14
CA ARG A 27 -6.55 -19.81 -13.37
C ARG A 27 -7.27 -20.00 -12.03
N TYR A 28 -8.44 -20.65 -12.04
CA TYR A 28 -9.17 -20.95 -10.80
C TYR A 28 -8.39 -21.90 -9.88
N ALA A 29 -7.77 -22.96 -10.43
CA ALA A 29 -6.98 -23.91 -9.64
C ALA A 29 -5.75 -23.25 -8.99
N VAL A 30 -5.03 -22.41 -9.75
CA VAL A 30 -3.90 -21.63 -9.23
C VAL A 30 -4.35 -20.68 -8.13
N VAL A 31 -5.46 -19.97 -8.33
CA VAL A 31 -6.01 -19.04 -7.33
C VAL A 31 -6.42 -19.82 -6.07
N ALA A 32 -7.15 -20.93 -6.18
CA ALA A 32 -7.58 -21.73 -5.04
C ALA A 32 -6.39 -22.30 -4.24
N LEU A 33 -5.37 -22.82 -4.92
CA LEU A 33 -4.14 -23.31 -4.27
C LEU A 33 -3.38 -22.16 -3.59
N SER A 34 -3.28 -21.00 -4.23
CA SER A 34 -2.62 -19.83 -3.65
C SER A 34 -3.37 -19.30 -2.43
N ALA A 35 -4.70 -19.30 -2.48
CA ALA A 35 -5.58 -18.90 -1.38
C ALA A 35 -5.39 -19.80 -0.16
N LEU A 36 -5.33 -21.13 -0.36
CA LEU A 36 -5.02 -22.08 0.70
C LEU A 36 -3.61 -21.88 1.27
N ALA A 37 -2.61 -21.64 0.43
CA ALA A 37 -1.25 -21.37 0.87
C ALA A 37 -1.13 -20.08 1.69
N ILE A 38 -1.81 -19.00 1.28
CA ILE A 38 -1.83 -17.71 1.97
C ILE A 38 -2.58 -17.83 3.30
N GLY A 39 -3.76 -18.46 3.31
CA GLY A 39 -4.52 -18.71 4.53
C GLY A 39 -3.74 -19.55 5.53
N GLY A 40 -3.10 -20.63 5.05
CA GLY A 40 -2.23 -21.48 5.86
C GLY A 40 -1.01 -20.74 6.41
N ALA A 41 -0.33 -19.93 5.59
CA ALA A 41 0.81 -19.12 6.01
C ALA A 41 0.41 -18.06 7.04
N SER A 42 -0.80 -17.50 6.94
CA SER A 42 -1.33 -16.53 7.91
C SER A 42 -1.64 -17.17 9.27
N ILE A 43 -2.22 -18.38 9.27
CA ILE A 43 -2.44 -19.17 10.50
C ILE A 43 -1.10 -19.61 11.12
N TYR A 44 -0.12 -19.99 10.29
CA TYR A 44 1.21 -20.35 10.75
C TYR A 44 1.92 -19.17 11.42
N LEU A 45 1.78 -17.96 10.87
CA LEU A 45 2.32 -16.73 11.47
C LEU A 45 1.73 -16.47 12.86
N LEU A 46 0.41 -16.67 13.04
CA LEU A 46 -0.24 -16.61 14.35
C LEU A 46 0.40 -17.63 15.32
N MET A 47 0.51 -18.90 14.93
CA MET A 47 1.06 -19.93 15.83
C MET A 47 2.51 -19.64 16.26
N GLN A 48 3.28 -18.98 15.40
CA GLN A 48 4.69 -18.69 15.65
C GLN A 48 4.90 -17.45 16.52
N TYR A 49 4.08 -16.39 16.35
CA TYR A 49 4.33 -15.08 16.97
C TYR A 49 3.20 -14.61 17.93
N ALA A 50 2.17 -15.42 18.20
CA ALA A 50 1.04 -15.02 19.05
C ALA A 50 1.41 -14.57 20.48
N PHE A 51 2.53 -15.07 21.02
CA PHE A 51 2.95 -14.80 22.40
C PHE A 51 4.29 -14.05 22.49
N GLU A 52 4.92 -13.72 21.35
CA GLU A 52 6.12 -12.89 21.32
C GLU A 52 5.72 -11.41 21.21
N GLY A 53 6.52 -10.52 21.83
CA GLY A 53 6.36 -9.06 21.68
C GLY A 53 6.70 -8.58 20.26
N ALA A 54 6.82 -7.27 20.06
CA ALA A 54 7.15 -6.73 18.74
C ALA A 54 8.51 -7.27 18.23
N VAL A 55 8.49 -8.02 17.12
CA VAL A 55 9.69 -8.56 16.48
C VAL A 55 10.01 -7.76 15.23
N TYR A 56 11.24 -7.26 15.14
CA TYR A 56 11.73 -6.43 14.04
C TYR A 56 12.65 -7.21 13.12
N PHE A 57 12.50 -7.06 11.80
CA PHE A 57 13.33 -7.72 10.79
C PHE A 57 14.05 -6.69 9.91
N ALA A 58 15.36 -6.88 9.74
CA ALA A 58 16.16 -6.15 8.77
C ALA A 58 16.06 -6.81 7.38
N ALA A 59 15.63 -6.07 6.37
CA ALA A 59 15.62 -6.50 4.96
C ALA A 59 16.66 -5.68 4.17
N PRO A 60 17.36 -6.27 3.17
CA PRO A 60 18.42 -5.57 2.43
C PRO A 60 17.86 -4.32 1.71
N SER A 61 18.44 -3.15 2.00
CA SER A 61 17.77 -1.85 1.90
C SER A 61 18.04 -1.04 0.62
N GLU A 62 19.16 -1.25 -0.09
CA GLU A 62 19.54 -0.36 -1.21
C GLU A 62 18.92 -0.75 -2.55
N ALA A 63 18.93 -2.03 -2.92
CA ALA A 63 18.35 -2.45 -4.21
C ALA A 63 16.81 -2.39 -4.21
N ALA A 64 16.18 -2.63 -3.05
CA ALA A 64 14.73 -2.62 -2.92
C ALA A 64 14.15 -1.19 -2.96
N SER A 65 14.83 -0.21 -2.36
CA SER A 65 14.42 1.21 -2.39
C SER A 65 14.42 1.77 -3.80
N LEU A 66 15.52 1.57 -4.55
CA LEU A 66 15.62 2.01 -5.95
C LEU A 66 14.51 1.39 -6.83
N VAL A 67 14.21 0.11 -6.64
CA VAL A 67 13.16 -0.59 -7.39
C VAL A 67 11.77 -0.05 -7.03
N MET A 68 11.49 0.23 -5.76
CA MET A 68 10.18 0.79 -5.35
C MET A 68 9.96 2.18 -5.94
N VAL A 69 10.96 3.06 -5.90
CA VAL A 69 10.87 4.41 -6.49
C VAL A 69 10.66 4.33 -8.00
N ALA A 70 11.38 3.44 -8.69
CA ALA A 70 11.18 3.22 -10.11
C ALA A 70 9.76 2.76 -10.42
N ILE A 71 9.18 1.90 -9.58
CA ILE A 71 7.78 1.47 -9.69
C ILE A 71 6.83 2.63 -9.43
N GLU A 72 7.04 3.44 -8.38
CA GLU A 72 6.21 4.62 -8.08
C GLU A 72 6.20 5.62 -9.23
N MET A 73 7.37 5.92 -9.82
CA MET A 73 7.46 6.78 -10.99
C MET A 73 6.73 6.19 -12.19
N GLY A 74 6.80 4.88 -12.39
CA GLY A 74 6.03 4.16 -13.41
C GLY A 74 4.50 4.27 -13.18
N LEU A 75 4.07 4.12 -11.94
CA LEU A 75 2.66 4.25 -11.54
C LEU A 75 2.16 5.70 -11.71
N ALA A 76 2.95 6.69 -11.33
CA ALA A 76 2.64 8.10 -11.53
C ALA A 76 2.50 8.43 -13.03
N LEU A 77 3.43 7.95 -13.87
CA LEU A 77 3.33 8.09 -15.33
C LEU A 77 2.07 7.41 -15.89
N PHE A 78 1.71 6.24 -15.37
CA PHE A 78 0.47 5.56 -15.77
C PHE A 78 -0.77 6.37 -15.41
N ILE A 79 -0.83 6.95 -14.20
CA ILE A 79 -1.94 7.82 -13.78
C ILE A 79 -1.99 9.08 -14.64
N VAL A 80 -0.85 9.70 -14.96
CA VAL A 80 -0.78 10.87 -15.85
C VAL A 80 -1.27 10.52 -17.26
N TYR A 81 -0.85 9.37 -17.80
CA TYR A 81 -1.32 8.88 -19.10
C TYR A 81 -2.84 8.63 -19.11
N MET A 82 -3.36 7.94 -18.10
CA MET A 82 -4.79 7.68 -17.96
C MET A 82 -5.58 8.97 -17.74
N GLY A 83 -5.07 9.88 -16.91
CA GLY A 83 -5.65 11.21 -16.70
C GLY A 83 -5.71 12.03 -17.99
N ALA A 84 -4.66 11.98 -18.81
CA ALA A 84 -4.62 12.64 -20.12
C ALA A 84 -5.61 12.01 -21.11
N LYS A 85 -5.66 10.67 -21.17
CA LYS A 85 -6.60 9.92 -22.02
C LYS A 85 -8.06 10.25 -21.72
N PHE A 86 -8.40 10.43 -20.44
CA PHE A 86 -9.77 10.70 -19.98
C PHE A 86 -10.02 12.18 -19.61
N ARG A 87 -9.10 13.10 -19.99
CA ARG A 87 -9.15 14.56 -19.74
C ARG A 87 -9.44 14.97 -18.29
N ASN A 88 -9.00 14.17 -17.32
CA ASN A 88 -9.15 14.51 -15.91
C ASN A 88 -7.91 15.24 -15.39
N TYR A 89 -7.92 16.58 -15.53
CA TYR A 89 -6.80 17.44 -15.15
C TYR A 89 -6.47 17.40 -13.65
N LEU A 90 -7.45 17.15 -12.78
CA LEU A 90 -7.21 17.04 -11.34
C LEU A 90 -6.37 15.80 -11.00
N ALA A 91 -6.65 14.66 -11.62
CA ALA A 91 -5.87 13.44 -11.43
C ALA A 91 -4.41 13.62 -11.92
N ILE A 92 -4.23 14.33 -13.04
CA ILE A 92 -2.89 14.63 -13.57
C ILE A 92 -2.12 15.53 -12.60
N VAL A 93 -2.72 16.65 -12.16
CA VAL A 93 -2.06 17.60 -11.26
C VAL A 93 -1.70 16.93 -9.94
N LEU A 94 -2.62 16.18 -9.33
CA LEU A 94 -2.37 15.48 -8.07
C LEU A 94 -1.26 14.43 -8.22
N ALA A 95 -1.28 13.61 -9.28
CA ALA A 95 -0.24 12.61 -9.52
C ALA A 95 1.15 13.24 -9.75
N VAL A 96 1.22 14.35 -10.49
CA VAL A 96 2.48 15.08 -10.73
C VAL A 96 3.00 15.72 -9.44
N VAL A 97 2.13 16.36 -8.67
CA VAL A 97 2.52 16.96 -7.37
C VAL A 97 3.01 15.89 -6.42
N GLN A 98 2.30 14.76 -6.33
CA GLN A 98 2.68 13.64 -5.49
C GLN A 98 4.02 13.03 -5.92
N ALA A 99 4.23 12.76 -7.20
CA ALA A 99 5.50 12.25 -7.71
C ALA A 99 6.65 13.23 -7.46
N ALA A 100 6.42 14.54 -7.65
CA ALA A 100 7.41 15.57 -7.37
C ALA A 100 7.80 15.63 -5.89
N LEU A 101 6.83 15.46 -4.98
CA LEU A 101 7.08 15.42 -3.54
C LEU A 101 7.88 14.18 -3.12
N VAL A 102 7.60 13.01 -3.71
CA VAL A 102 8.36 11.77 -3.47
C VAL A 102 9.82 11.95 -3.92
N VAL A 103 10.04 12.45 -5.14
CA VAL A 103 11.39 12.72 -5.66
C VAL A 103 12.12 13.75 -4.80
N TYR A 104 11.42 14.79 -4.35
CA TYR A 104 12.00 15.78 -3.44
C TYR A 104 12.45 15.17 -2.11
N LEU A 105 11.64 14.27 -1.54
CA LEU A 105 11.95 13.57 -0.28
C LEU A 105 13.22 12.72 -0.43
N GLU A 106 13.33 11.97 -1.53
CA GLU A 106 14.46 11.09 -1.79
C GLU A 106 15.77 11.83 -2.06
N ILE A 107 15.74 12.92 -2.83
CA ILE A 107 16.93 13.74 -3.11
C ILE A 107 17.37 14.51 -1.85
N SER A 108 16.43 14.97 -1.03
CA SER A 108 16.73 15.81 0.12
C SER A 108 17.15 15.03 1.36
N PHE A 109 16.73 13.77 1.51
CA PHE A 109 16.98 12.97 2.72
C PHE A 109 17.43 11.52 2.43
N PRO A 110 18.54 11.30 1.69
CA PRO A 110 19.01 9.96 1.36
C PRO A 110 19.37 9.11 2.58
N GLU A 111 19.96 9.68 3.64
CA GLU A 111 20.38 8.92 4.83
C GLU A 111 19.23 8.58 5.81
N ASN A 112 18.10 9.30 5.76
CA ASN A 112 16.95 9.08 6.67
C ASN A 112 15.91 8.07 6.14
N LEU A 113 16.16 7.48 4.97
CA LEU A 113 15.26 6.53 4.32
C LEU A 113 15.63 5.07 4.57
N HIS A 114 16.85 4.82 5.03
CA HIS A 114 17.36 3.50 5.33
C HIS A 114 17.02 3.09 6.76
N ALA A 115 15.79 2.63 6.96
CA ALA A 115 15.41 1.96 8.19
C ALA A 115 16.28 0.71 8.41
N VAL A 116 16.91 0.61 9.58
CA VAL A 116 17.70 -0.58 9.96
C VAL A 116 16.81 -1.83 10.06
N ASN A 117 15.52 -1.63 10.38
CA ASN A 117 14.50 -2.67 10.45
C ASN A 117 13.27 -2.32 9.58
N ASN A 118 13.25 -2.82 8.35
CA ASN A 118 12.23 -2.49 7.34
C ASN A 118 10.85 -3.14 7.59
N LEU A 119 10.80 -4.27 8.31
CA LEU A 119 9.57 -5.04 8.56
C LEU A 119 9.37 -5.27 10.06
N PHE A 120 8.12 -5.23 10.52
CA PHE A 120 7.78 -5.51 11.92
C PHE A 120 6.60 -6.49 12.01
N ILE A 121 6.52 -7.18 13.14
CA ILE A 121 5.35 -7.97 13.55
C ILE A 121 5.02 -7.59 14.98
N ASP A 122 3.80 -7.11 15.20
CA ASP A 122 3.19 -6.95 16.51
C ASP A 122 1.82 -7.66 16.57
N GLN A 123 1.21 -7.70 17.75
CA GLN A 123 -0.08 -8.38 17.96
C GLN A 123 -1.18 -7.81 17.06
N PHE A 124 -1.14 -6.51 16.76
CA PHE A 124 -2.08 -5.86 15.85
C PHE A 124 -1.86 -6.29 14.39
N SER A 125 -0.62 -6.33 13.94
CA SER A 125 -0.24 -6.79 12.59
C SER A 125 -0.60 -8.25 12.37
N ILE A 126 -0.49 -9.11 13.39
CA ILE A 126 -0.93 -10.52 13.32
C ILE A 126 -2.45 -10.60 13.08
N ILE A 127 -3.24 -9.81 13.81
CA ILE A 127 -4.70 -9.76 13.63
C ILE A 127 -5.04 -9.28 12.22
N MET A 128 -4.39 -8.20 11.75
CA MET A 128 -4.61 -7.68 10.41
C MET A 128 -4.18 -8.66 9.32
N ALA A 129 -3.04 -9.35 9.50
CA ALA A 129 -2.58 -10.39 8.59
C ALA A 129 -3.55 -11.58 8.51
N LEU A 130 -4.17 -11.97 9.63
CA LEU A 130 -5.20 -13.00 9.64
C LEU A 130 -6.46 -12.56 8.88
N ILE A 131 -6.90 -11.32 9.09
CA ILE A 131 -8.05 -10.75 8.38
C ILE A 131 -7.76 -10.73 6.87
N VAL A 132 -6.62 -10.16 6.47
CA VAL A 132 -6.22 -10.07 5.05
C VAL A 132 -6.01 -11.45 4.45
N GLY A 133 -5.40 -12.39 5.17
CA GLY A 133 -5.13 -13.73 4.67
C GLY A 133 -6.36 -14.61 4.57
N LEU A 134 -7.18 -14.70 5.62
CA LEU A 134 -8.39 -15.52 5.60
C LEU A 134 -9.44 -14.89 4.70
N ILE A 135 -9.84 -13.64 4.96
CA ILE A 135 -10.90 -12.99 4.17
C ILE A 135 -10.42 -12.75 2.74
N GLY A 136 -9.17 -12.31 2.54
CA GLY A 136 -8.62 -12.10 1.20
C GLY A 136 -8.48 -13.39 0.39
N SER A 137 -8.19 -14.53 1.01
CA SER A 137 -8.18 -15.84 0.33
C SER A 137 -9.59 -16.31 -0.06
N LEU A 138 -10.58 -16.09 0.81
CA LEU A 138 -12.01 -16.34 0.52
C LEU A 138 -12.50 -15.46 -0.64
N ILE A 139 -12.16 -14.17 -0.63
CA ILE A 139 -12.44 -13.24 -1.73
C ILE A 139 -11.69 -13.68 -2.99
N ALA A 140 -10.45 -14.18 -2.90
CA ALA A 140 -9.68 -14.64 -4.06
C ALA A 140 -10.39 -15.78 -4.82
N VAL A 141 -10.86 -16.78 -4.08
CA VAL A 141 -11.59 -17.92 -4.65
C VAL A 141 -12.89 -17.45 -5.31
N TYR A 142 -13.52 -16.42 -4.74
CA TYR A 142 -14.76 -15.85 -5.25
C TYR A 142 -14.56 -14.88 -6.43
N ALA A 143 -13.51 -14.07 -6.39
CA ALA A 143 -13.22 -12.98 -7.31
C ALA A 143 -11.86 -13.22 -7.97
N VAL A 144 -11.88 -13.70 -9.20
CA VAL A 144 -10.69 -14.07 -9.98
C VAL A 144 -9.92 -12.83 -10.53
N ARG A 145 -9.71 -11.79 -9.70
CA ARG A 145 -8.82 -10.66 -9.98
C ARG A 145 -8.02 -10.32 -8.71
N TYR A 146 -6.78 -10.80 -8.68
CA TYR A 146 -5.88 -10.69 -7.54
C TYR A 146 -4.79 -9.67 -7.82
N MET A 147 -4.94 -8.47 -7.24
CA MET A 147 -3.88 -7.46 -7.14
C MET A 147 -3.95 -6.74 -5.77
N GLU A 148 -5.12 -6.66 -5.12
CA GLU A 148 -5.27 -5.93 -3.85
C GLU A 148 -4.62 -6.64 -2.66
N THR A 149 -4.68 -7.98 -2.59
CA THR A 149 -4.27 -8.70 -1.38
C THR A 149 -2.76 -8.62 -1.10
N ALA A 150 -1.93 -8.58 -2.13
CA ALA A 150 -0.48 -8.41 -1.99
C ALA A 150 -0.12 -7.07 -1.35
N ALA A 151 -0.74 -6.00 -1.85
CA ALA A 151 -0.50 -4.64 -1.37
C ALA A 151 -1.07 -4.43 0.03
N MET A 152 -2.19 -5.09 0.37
CA MET A 152 -2.72 -5.08 1.73
C MET A 152 -1.79 -5.77 2.73
N PHE A 153 -1.17 -6.90 2.37
CA PHE A 153 -0.15 -7.51 3.23
C PHE A 153 1.09 -6.63 3.38
N GLY A 154 1.54 -6.02 2.29
CA GLY A 154 2.65 -5.07 2.33
C GLY A 154 2.38 -3.90 3.27
N LEU A 155 1.17 -3.32 3.22
CA LEU A 155 0.72 -2.26 4.13
C LEU A 155 0.79 -2.68 5.61
N VAL A 156 0.30 -3.87 5.94
CA VAL A 156 0.19 -4.35 7.32
C VAL A 156 1.56 -4.63 7.95
N PHE A 157 2.51 -5.17 7.18
CA PHE A 157 3.82 -5.58 7.71
C PHE A 157 4.92 -4.51 7.61
N SER A 158 4.62 -3.37 7.00
CA SER A 158 5.61 -2.33 6.72
C SER A 158 5.89 -1.44 7.93
N ASN A 159 7.12 -1.50 8.45
CA ASN A 159 7.57 -0.62 9.54
C ASN A 159 8.05 0.73 9.02
N ASN A 160 8.62 0.73 7.81
CA ASN A 160 9.14 1.91 7.16
C ASN A 160 7.97 2.69 6.53
N LEU A 161 7.80 3.95 6.94
CA LEU A 161 6.67 4.76 6.49
C LEU A 161 6.69 5.05 4.97
N MET A 162 7.85 4.99 4.32
CA MET A 162 7.95 5.06 2.85
C MET A 162 7.45 3.76 2.19
N TRP A 163 7.79 2.60 2.75
CA TRP A 163 7.29 1.31 2.25
C TRP A 163 5.78 1.19 2.46
N LEU A 164 5.27 1.73 3.58
CA LEU A 164 3.84 1.79 3.86
C LEU A 164 3.14 2.65 2.81
N PHE A 165 3.69 3.82 2.50
CA PHE A 165 3.18 4.69 1.44
C PHE A 165 3.20 4.02 0.05
N PHE A 166 4.28 3.29 -0.30
CA PHE A 166 4.35 2.53 -1.55
C PHE A 166 3.18 1.56 -1.68
N PHE A 167 2.97 0.70 -0.67
CA PHE A 167 1.86 -0.25 -0.69
C PHE A 167 0.49 0.45 -0.63
N TRP A 168 0.43 1.62 0.01
CA TRP A 168 -0.75 2.49 -0.02
C TRP A 168 -1.10 2.90 -1.44
N GLU A 169 -0.14 3.30 -2.27
CA GLU A 169 -0.42 3.71 -3.64
C GLU A 169 -0.76 2.53 -4.56
N VAL A 170 -0.11 1.38 -4.36
CA VAL A 170 -0.45 0.16 -5.09
C VAL A 170 -1.91 -0.24 -4.86
N THR A 171 -2.41 -0.14 -3.61
CA THR A 171 -3.84 -0.40 -3.34
C THR A 171 -4.76 0.63 -4.01
N THR A 172 -4.39 1.92 -4.01
CA THR A 172 -5.18 2.98 -4.67
C THR A 172 -5.38 2.69 -6.17
N ILE A 173 -4.32 2.29 -6.86
CA ILE A 173 -4.36 1.99 -8.30
C ILE A 173 -5.13 0.71 -8.57
N THR A 174 -4.95 -0.29 -7.73
CA THR A 174 -5.67 -1.54 -7.89
C THR A 174 -7.18 -1.31 -7.76
N SER A 175 -7.62 -0.57 -6.75
CA SER A 175 -9.05 -0.23 -6.60
C SER A 175 -9.57 0.61 -7.77
N PHE A 176 -8.77 1.53 -8.33
CA PHE A 176 -9.12 2.27 -9.54
C PHE A 176 -9.36 1.34 -10.75
N LEU A 177 -8.46 0.38 -10.99
CA LEU A 177 -8.59 -0.60 -12.08
C LEU A 177 -9.73 -1.60 -11.89
N LEU A 178 -10.10 -1.88 -10.64
CA LEU A 178 -11.23 -2.73 -10.31
C LEU A 178 -12.56 -2.01 -10.52
N ILE A 179 -12.70 -0.77 -10.05
CA ILE A 179 -13.92 0.05 -10.23
C ILE A 179 -14.14 0.36 -11.72
N GLY A 180 -13.06 0.64 -12.47
CA GLY A 180 -13.13 0.94 -13.90
C GLY A 180 -13.26 -0.27 -14.82
N TYR A 181 -13.42 -1.48 -14.29
CA TYR A 181 -13.31 -2.73 -15.08
C TYR A 181 -14.38 -2.91 -16.17
N SER A 182 -15.60 -2.45 -15.91
CA SER A 182 -16.71 -2.60 -16.85
C SER A 182 -16.62 -1.64 -18.05
N GLU A 183 -15.65 -0.73 -18.05
CA GLU A 183 -15.39 0.26 -19.12
C GLU A 183 -16.61 1.08 -19.56
N THR A 184 -17.68 1.11 -18.77
CA THR A 184 -18.82 2.00 -19.01
C THR A 184 -18.45 3.44 -18.66
N GLU A 185 -19.11 4.43 -19.27
CA GLU A 185 -18.87 5.84 -18.96
C GLU A 185 -19.06 6.14 -17.46
N GLU A 186 -20.07 5.52 -16.86
CA GLU A 186 -20.38 5.66 -15.44
C GLU A 186 -19.31 5.04 -14.54
N ALA A 187 -18.88 3.80 -14.83
CA ALA A 187 -17.82 3.12 -14.08
C ALA A 187 -16.49 3.87 -14.19
N THR A 188 -16.17 4.38 -15.38
CA THR A 188 -14.96 5.19 -15.60
C THR A 188 -15.01 6.47 -14.77
N LYS A 189 -16.13 7.19 -14.79
CA LYS A 189 -16.30 8.42 -14.00
C LYS A 189 -16.17 8.16 -12.50
N ASN A 190 -16.77 7.08 -12.00
CA ASN A 190 -16.70 6.72 -10.59
C ASN A 190 -15.30 6.22 -10.18
N ALA A 191 -14.61 5.48 -11.04
CA ALA A 191 -13.22 5.09 -10.83
C ALA A 191 -12.33 6.33 -10.70
N PHE A 192 -12.45 7.31 -11.60
CA PHE A 192 -11.70 8.56 -11.50
C PHE A 192 -12.05 9.38 -10.27
N ARG A 193 -13.31 9.34 -9.81
CA ARG A 193 -13.71 10.02 -8.57
C ARG A 193 -13.03 9.41 -7.34
N ALA A 194 -13.03 8.08 -7.25
CA ALA A 194 -12.33 7.34 -6.21
C ALA A 194 -10.81 7.63 -6.26
N LEU A 195 -10.23 7.63 -7.45
CA LEU A 195 -8.81 7.93 -7.65
C LEU A 195 -8.45 9.34 -7.17
N VAL A 196 -9.22 10.37 -7.54
CA VAL A 196 -8.95 11.76 -7.11
C VAL A 196 -9.03 11.92 -5.60
N MET A 197 -10.01 11.28 -4.93
CA MET A 197 -10.15 11.35 -3.48
C MET A 197 -9.00 10.63 -2.75
N ASN A 198 -8.58 9.47 -3.25
CA ASN A 198 -7.46 8.72 -2.68
C ASN A 198 -6.12 9.41 -2.93
N LEU A 199 -5.90 10.01 -4.11
CA LEU A 199 -4.69 10.80 -4.41
C LEU A 199 -4.59 12.05 -3.54
N LEU A 200 -5.72 12.69 -3.22
CA LEU A 200 -5.74 13.82 -2.31
C LEU A 200 -5.29 13.41 -0.90
N GLY A 201 -5.71 12.23 -0.42
CA GLY A 201 -5.17 11.63 0.80
C GLY A 201 -3.69 11.26 0.68
N GLY A 202 -3.26 10.72 -0.46
CA GLY A 202 -1.87 10.38 -0.75
C GLY A 202 -0.94 11.59 -0.68
N VAL A 203 -1.34 12.74 -1.25
CA VAL A 203 -0.59 14.00 -1.12
C VAL A 203 -0.43 14.42 0.34
N ALA A 204 -1.50 14.36 1.15
CA ALA A 204 -1.42 14.66 2.57
C ALA A 204 -0.45 13.69 3.30
N PHE A 205 -0.47 12.41 2.93
CA PHE A 205 0.45 11.41 3.46
C PHE A 205 1.92 11.76 3.15
N VAL A 206 2.25 12.12 1.90
CA VAL A 206 3.63 12.52 1.54
C VAL A 206 4.06 13.78 2.27
N VAL A 207 3.18 14.79 2.40
CA VAL A 207 3.47 15.99 3.18
C VAL A 207 3.77 15.63 4.64
N ALA A 208 3.04 14.67 5.23
CA ALA A 208 3.33 14.16 6.57
C ALA A 208 4.74 13.55 6.65
N LEU A 209 5.13 12.75 5.64
CA LEU A 209 6.47 12.15 5.57
C LEU A 209 7.58 13.21 5.45
N ILE A 210 7.37 14.25 4.65
CA ILE A 210 8.33 15.36 4.50
C ILE A 210 8.52 16.10 5.83
N ILE A 211 7.44 16.35 6.56
CA ILE A 211 7.50 17.01 7.87
C ILE A 211 8.27 16.13 8.86
N LEU A 212 7.96 14.82 8.93
CA LEU A 212 8.67 13.88 9.80
C LEU A 212 10.17 13.78 9.46
N ALA A 213 10.50 13.73 8.17
CA ALA A 213 11.88 13.68 7.69
C ALA A 213 12.66 14.96 8.02
N ALA A 214 12.01 16.13 7.98
CA ALA A 214 12.64 17.41 8.29
C ALA A 214 12.85 17.64 9.79
N THR A 215 12.04 17.02 10.65
CA THR A 215 12.07 17.24 12.11
C THR A 215 13.03 16.32 12.85
N GLU A 216 13.34 15.13 12.32
CA GLU A 216 14.34 14.20 12.89
C GLU A 216 15.49 13.93 11.88
N PRO A 217 16.39 14.91 11.63
CA PRO A 217 17.42 14.78 10.60
C PRO A 217 18.59 13.83 10.93
N THR A 218 18.67 13.29 12.15
CA THR A 218 19.92 12.72 12.71
C THR A 218 19.92 11.21 12.96
N SER A 219 18.90 10.46 12.53
CA SER A 219 18.80 9.04 12.89
C SER A 219 18.06 8.15 11.87
N GLY A 220 18.69 7.89 10.73
CA GLY A 220 18.61 6.64 9.95
C GLY A 220 17.27 5.90 9.91
N GLY A 221 16.19 6.55 9.43
CA GLY A 221 14.92 5.91 9.10
C GLY A 221 13.67 6.65 9.58
N ILE A 222 12.69 6.85 8.68
CA ILE A 222 11.30 7.23 9.02
C ILE A 222 10.54 5.96 9.46
N ASP A 223 10.82 5.50 10.68
CA ASP A 223 10.26 4.26 11.24
C ASP A 223 8.98 4.55 12.03
N LEU A 224 7.90 3.80 11.74
CA LEU A 224 6.64 3.92 12.49
C LEU A 224 6.86 3.66 14.00
N ALA A 225 7.64 2.63 14.35
CA ALA A 225 7.94 2.31 15.73
C ALA A 225 8.70 3.44 16.46
N ARG A 226 9.51 4.24 15.76
CA ARG A 226 10.24 5.36 16.36
C ARG A 226 9.35 6.58 16.55
N VAL A 227 8.53 6.90 15.54
CA VAL A 227 7.52 7.98 15.62
C VAL A 227 6.58 7.78 16.81
N LEU A 228 6.24 6.54 17.16
CA LEU A 228 5.41 6.23 18.33
C LEU A 228 6.13 6.43 19.68
N THR A 229 7.46 6.52 19.68
CA THR A 229 8.28 6.66 20.89
C THR A 229 8.90 8.05 21.05
N SER A 230 8.75 8.95 20.08
CA SER A 230 9.37 10.29 20.17
C SER A 230 8.69 11.13 21.27
N PRO A 231 9.48 11.84 22.10
CA PRO A 231 8.96 12.57 23.27
C PRO A 231 8.23 13.86 22.93
N ASP A 232 8.41 14.41 21.72
CA ASP A 232 7.87 15.71 21.33
C ASP A 232 6.53 15.60 20.58
N ALA A 233 5.46 15.44 21.35
CA ALA A 233 4.11 15.20 20.82
C ALA A 233 3.59 16.35 19.92
N ALA A 234 4.09 17.59 20.10
CA ALA A 234 3.67 18.73 19.31
C ALA A 234 4.15 18.64 17.85
N VAL A 235 5.31 18.04 17.62
CA VAL A 235 5.92 17.88 16.30
C VAL A 235 5.27 16.74 15.52
N ILE A 236 4.84 15.68 16.21
CA ILE A 236 4.17 14.51 15.62
C ILE A 236 2.70 14.75 15.29
N LEU A 237 2.05 15.69 15.98
CA LEU A 237 0.61 15.94 15.82
C LEU A 237 0.22 16.27 14.37
N ILE A 238 1.00 17.11 13.70
CA ILE A 238 0.70 17.54 12.31
C ILE A 238 0.81 16.35 11.34
N PRO A 239 1.93 15.58 11.30
CA PRO A 239 2.00 14.35 10.53
C PRO A 239 0.90 13.34 10.85
N ALA A 240 0.57 13.14 12.13
CA ALA A 240 -0.48 12.21 12.55
C ALA A 240 -1.87 12.62 12.03
N VAL A 241 -2.19 13.92 12.04
CA VAL A 241 -3.44 14.45 11.48
C VAL A 241 -3.48 14.27 9.97
N LEU A 242 -2.36 14.51 9.27
CA LEU A 242 -2.27 14.35 7.81
C LEU A 242 -2.39 12.89 7.37
N ILE A 243 -1.74 11.95 8.08
CA ILE A 243 -1.89 10.50 7.86
C ILE A 243 -3.32 10.06 8.20
N GLY A 244 -3.89 10.57 9.30
CA GLY A 244 -5.28 10.32 9.68
C GLY A 244 -6.27 10.79 8.62
N PHE A 245 -6.02 11.95 8.03
CA PHE A 245 -6.80 12.47 6.90
C PHE A 245 -6.71 11.54 5.67
N ALA A 246 -5.51 11.06 5.32
CA ALA A 246 -5.34 10.07 4.27
C ALA A 246 -6.14 8.78 4.58
N GLY A 247 -6.12 8.32 5.83
CA GLY A 247 -6.92 7.19 6.30
C GLY A 247 -8.43 7.41 6.15
N ILE A 248 -8.93 8.58 6.54
CA ILE A 248 -10.36 8.96 6.40
C ILE A 248 -10.79 8.92 4.92
N THR A 249 -9.97 9.46 4.02
CA THR A 249 -10.29 9.47 2.58
C THR A 249 -10.37 8.05 2.00
N LYS A 250 -9.45 7.16 2.41
CA LYS A 250 -9.37 5.78 1.91
C LYS A 250 -10.38 4.84 2.55
N ALA A 251 -10.75 5.09 3.80
CA ALA A 251 -11.82 4.37 4.50
C ALA A 251 -13.23 4.83 4.08
N ALA A 252 -13.34 5.82 3.18
CA ALA A 252 -14.61 6.39 2.72
C ALA A 252 -15.51 6.89 3.88
N LEU A 253 -14.91 7.45 4.93
CA LEU A 253 -15.64 8.05 6.05
C LEU A 253 -16.28 9.39 5.64
N MET A 254 -17.36 9.80 6.29
CA MET A 254 -17.98 11.11 6.05
C MET A 254 -16.96 12.23 6.30
N PRO A 255 -16.79 13.21 5.38
CA PRO A 255 -17.60 13.53 4.19
C PRO A 255 -17.15 12.89 2.87
N PHE A 256 -16.13 12.03 2.87
CA PHE A 256 -15.50 11.43 1.68
C PHE A 256 -16.14 10.10 1.22
N SER A 257 -17.32 9.74 1.73
CA SER A 257 -18.02 8.48 1.40
C SER A 257 -18.59 8.41 -0.03
N SER A 258 -18.68 9.54 -0.72
CA SER A 258 -19.38 9.65 -2.01
C SER A 258 -18.77 8.83 -3.16
N TRP A 259 -17.49 8.45 -3.08
CA TRP A 259 -16.89 7.57 -4.09
C TRP A 259 -17.26 6.10 -3.88
N LEU A 260 -17.51 5.67 -2.64
CA LEU A 260 -17.92 4.29 -2.34
C LEU A 260 -19.29 3.98 -2.93
N LEU A 261 -20.22 4.93 -2.87
CA LEU A 261 -21.56 4.80 -3.47
C LEU A 261 -21.53 4.67 -5.00
N GLY A 262 -20.51 5.23 -5.66
CA GLY A 262 -20.32 5.09 -7.12
C GLY A 262 -19.52 3.84 -7.52
N ALA A 263 -18.91 3.15 -6.55
CA ALA A 263 -18.14 1.95 -6.79
C ALA A 263 -19.01 0.67 -6.82
N MET A 264 -20.26 0.76 -6.38
CA MET A 264 -21.30 -0.28 -6.44
C MET A 264 -22.18 -0.09 -7.68
#